data_AF-A0AAD9XEE2-F1
#
_entry.id   AF-A0AAD9XEE2-F1
#
_cell.length_a   1.000
_cell.length_b   1.000
_cell.length_c   1.000
_cell.angle_alpha   90.00
_cell.angle_beta   90.00
_cell.angle_gamma   90.00
#
_symmetry.space_group_name_H-M   'P 1'
#
loop_
_entity.id
_entity.type
_entity.pdbx_description
1 polymer ?
#
loop_
_entity_poly.entity_id
_entity_poly.type
_entity_poly.pdbx_seq_one_letter_code
_entity_poly.pdbx_strand_id
1 'polypeptide(L)'
;MEINDGGDDEFGFSRNYFLAKDMAASGKKSTHKLSDINLVDEQELRAEASNVEPKHEREIESLMESYKSLYSKWVFELRCGFGLLMYGFGSKKALIEDFASTALTEYSVVVINGYLQSINIKQVMITLAELLWDQLKSKRRTPSRNLSKAQQPFNTRSMDDLLAFLDGSQVEENDGIVCVVIHNIDGPGLRDSETQQYLAQISSCSHIRIVASIDHVNAPLLWDKKMVHTQFNWCWYHVPTFAPYKVERMFFPLILAHGGSAQSAKTAAIVLQSLTPNAQSVFKILAEYQLSHPDEEGMPIDDLYTVSRERFLVSSQVTLNSHLTEFKDHDLVKTRRHSDGQDCLYIPLASEALEKLLSDMNQ
;
A
#
# COMPACT_ATOMS: atom_id res chain seq x y z
N MET A 1 10.60 -47.71 7.36
CA MET A 1 10.71 -47.04 6.04
C MET A 1 9.30 -46.65 5.65
N GLU A 2 8.85 -45.50 6.14
CA GLU A 2 7.59 -44.88 5.70
C GLU A 2 7.98 -43.88 4.62
N ILE A 3 7.64 -44.23 3.38
CA ILE A 3 7.87 -43.38 2.22
C ILE A 3 6.67 -42.44 2.12
N ASN A 4 6.90 -41.22 2.63
CA ASN A 4 6.53 -39.94 2.04
C ASN A 4 5.23 -39.91 1.18
N ASP A 5 4.10 -39.59 1.82
CA ASP A 5 2.82 -39.22 1.18
C ASP A 5 2.78 -37.73 0.78
N GLY A 6 3.94 -37.08 0.65
CA GLY A 6 4.08 -35.65 0.35
C GLY A 6 4.07 -35.30 -1.15
N GLY A 7 3.88 -36.29 -2.04
CA GLY A 7 3.98 -36.08 -3.48
C GLY A 7 2.70 -35.57 -4.14
N ASP A 8 1.53 -36.07 -3.74
CA ASP A 8 0.31 -35.90 -4.55
C ASP A 8 -0.29 -34.48 -4.51
N ASP A 9 -0.11 -33.75 -3.40
CA ASP A 9 -0.59 -32.37 -3.27
C ASP A 9 0.24 -31.37 -4.10
N GLU A 10 1.55 -31.60 -4.22
CA GLU A 10 2.47 -30.74 -4.98
C GLU A 10 2.28 -30.90 -6.50
N PHE A 11 1.97 -32.12 -6.94
CA PHE A 11 1.60 -32.40 -8.35
C PHE A 11 0.21 -31.83 -8.71
N GLY A 12 -0.72 -31.77 -7.78
CA GLY A 12 -2.02 -31.11 -7.98
C GLY A 12 -1.91 -29.60 -8.19
N PHE A 13 -1.03 -28.93 -7.42
CA PHE A 13 -0.87 -27.48 -7.46
C PHE A 13 -0.22 -26.99 -8.77
N SER A 14 0.84 -27.66 -9.21
CA SER A 14 1.53 -27.32 -10.48
C SER A 14 0.62 -27.54 -11.69
N ARG A 15 -0.14 -28.65 -11.71
CA ARG A 15 -1.10 -28.95 -12.78
C ARG A 15 -2.19 -27.88 -12.87
N ASN A 16 -2.71 -27.39 -11.75
CA ASN A 16 -3.71 -26.32 -11.73
C ASN A 16 -3.17 -24.99 -12.28
N TYR A 17 -1.90 -24.66 -12.04
CA TYR A 17 -1.27 -23.46 -12.60
C TYR A 17 -1.18 -23.51 -14.13
N PHE A 18 -0.73 -24.64 -14.70
CA PHE A 18 -0.66 -24.80 -16.16
C PHE A 18 -2.05 -24.94 -16.80
N LEU A 19 -2.99 -25.64 -16.16
CA LEU A 19 -4.37 -25.76 -16.63
C LEU A 19 -5.12 -24.43 -16.59
N ALA A 20 -4.85 -23.53 -15.63
CA ALA A 20 -5.48 -22.21 -15.61
C ALA A 20 -5.16 -21.39 -16.87
N LYS A 21 -3.95 -21.56 -17.43
CA LYS A 21 -3.54 -20.91 -18.69
C LYS A 21 -4.26 -21.51 -19.89
N ASP A 22 -4.44 -22.82 -19.91
CA ASP A 22 -5.12 -23.53 -21.01
C ASP A 22 -6.65 -23.34 -20.98
N MET A 23 -7.26 -23.29 -19.78
CA MET A 23 -8.69 -23.04 -19.60
C MET A 23 -9.10 -21.59 -19.92
N ALA A 24 -8.18 -20.63 -19.82
CA ALA A 24 -8.41 -19.24 -20.24
C ALA A 24 -8.65 -19.10 -21.75
N ALA A 25 -8.24 -20.07 -22.56
CA ALA A 25 -8.39 -20.08 -24.01
C ALA A 25 -9.66 -20.81 -24.51
N SER A 26 -10.24 -21.73 -23.73
CA SER A 26 -11.28 -22.65 -24.23
C SER A 26 -12.62 -22.64 -23.47
N GLY A 27 -12.73 -21.99 -22.31
CA GLY A 27 -13.99 -21.91 -21.56
C GLY A 27 -14.90 -20.79 -22.05
N LYS A 28 -16.22 -21.05 -22.17
CA LYS A 28 -17.24 -19.98 -22.18
C LYS A 28 -17.09 -19.15 -20.91
N LYS A 29 -16.38 -18.02 -20.99
CA LYS A 29 -16.20 -17.11 -19.86
C LYS A 29 -17.58 -16.59 -19.46
N SER A 30 -17.90 -16.65 -18.17
CA SER A 30 -19.10 -15.99 -17.65
C SER A 30 -19.10 -14.53 -18.09
N THR A 31 -20.21 -14.06 -18.64
CA THR A 31 -20.35 -12.68 -19.17
C THR A 31 -20.43 -11.63 -18.07
N HIS A 32 -20.66 -12.06 -16.82
CA HIS A 32 -20.70 -11.16 -15.67
C HIS A 32 -19.31 -10.60 -15.35
N LYS A 33 -19.15 -9.31 -15.59
CA LYS A 33 -17.95 -8.55 -15.27
C LYS A 33 -18.16 -7.79 -13.95
N LEU A 34 -17.07 -7.46 -13.25
CA LEU A 34 -17.12 -6.58 -12.07
C LEU A 34 -17.74 -5.20 -12.38
N SER A 35 -17.75 -4.79 -13.65
CA SER A 35 -18.43 -3.58 -14.13
C SER A 35 -19.95 -3.64 -14.03
N ASP A 36 -20.53 -4.84 -13.97
CA ASP A 36 -21.99 -5.05 -13.96
C ASP A 36 -22.56 -4.94 -12.53
N ILE A 37 -21.69 -4.78 -11.53
CA ILE A 37 -22.09 -4.58 -10.14
C ILE A 37 -22.48 -3.11 -9.98
N ASN A 38 -23.73 -2.88 -9.57
CA ASN A 38 -24.19 -1.55 -9.16
C ASN A 38 -23.36 -1.09 -7.95
N LEU A 39 -22.45 -0.16 -8.20
CA LEU A 39 -21.62 0.45 -7.17
C LEU A 39 -22.45 1.41 -6.32
N VAL A 40 -22.53 1.09 -5.03
CA VAL A 40 -23.09 1.95 -3.98
C VAL A 40 -22.12 3.11 -3.71
N ASP A 41 -22.64 4.26 -3.29
CA ASP A 41 -21.82 5.43 -2.97
C ASP A 41 -20.85 5.16 -1.83
N GLU A 42 -19.67 5.78 -1.86
CA GLU A 42 -18.63 5.54 -0.84
C GLU A 42 -19.09 5.95 0.56
N GLN A 43 -19.90 7.01 0.68
CA GLN A 43 -20.40 7.48 1.96
C GLN A 43 -21.40 6.51 2.57
N GLU A 44 -22.31 5.98 1.74
CA GLU A 44 -23.28 4.98 2.14
C GLU A 44 -22.59 3.66 2.51
N LEU A 45 -21.58 3.25 1.74
CA LEU A 45 -20.80 2.04 2.02
C LEU A 45 -20.01 2.16 3.33
N ARG A 46 -19.45 3.33 3.66
CA ARG A 46 -18.78 3.56 4.95
C ARG A 46 -19.75 3.57 6.13
N ALA A 47 -20.93 4.17 5.95
CA ALA A 47 -21.98 4.17 6.97
C ALA A 47 -22.43 2.73 7.25
N GLU A 48 -22.72 1.97 6.19
CA GLU A 48 -23.18 0.60 6.34
C GLU A 48 -22.09 -0.34 6.85
N ALA A 49 -20.84 -0.17 6.42
CA ALA A 49 -19.70 -0.93 6.97
C ALA A 49 -19.48 -0.67 8.46
N SER A 50 -19.89 0.48 8.98
CA SER A 50 -19.85 0.79 10.42
C SER A 50 -21.02 0.17 11.17
N ASN A 51 -22.14 -0.09 10.48
CA ASN A 51 -23.33 -0.77 11.02
C ASN A 51 -23.19 -2.30 11.04
N VAL A 52 -22.24 -2.87 10.28
CA VAL A 52 -22.01 -4.32 10.28
C VAL A 52 -21.47 -4.76 11.64
N GLU A 53 -22.28 -5.54 12.36
CA GLU A 53 -21.87 -6.14 13.64
C GLU A 53 -20.69 -7.11 13.44
N PRO A 54 -19.61 -6.96 14.23
CA PRO A 54 -18.51 -7.91 14.20
C PRO A 54 -18.97 -9.27 14.73
N LYS A 55 -18.79 -10.31 13.93
CA LYS A 55 -19.05 -11.69 14.38
C LYS A 55 -17.93 -12.15 15.33
N HIS A 56 -18.29 -12.92 16.35
CA HIS A 56 -17.35 -13.61 17.26
C HIS A 56 -16.45 -12.71 18.12
N GLU A 57 -16.97 -11.56 18.59
CA GLU A 57 -16.20 -10.63 19.42
C GLU A 57 -15.68 -11.27 20.72
N ARG A 58 -16.50 -12.09 21.40
CA ARG A 58 -16.13 -12.74 22.67
C ARG A 58 -14.97 -13.72 22.50
N GLU A 59 -14.98 -14.51 21.42
CA GLU A 59 -13.92 -15.46 21.10
C GLU A 59 -12.62 -14.74 20.74
N ILE A 60 -12.71 -13.62 20.02
CA ILE A 60 -11.56 -12.78 19.68
C ILE A 60 -10.96 -12.16 20.95
N GLU A 61 -11.78 -11.65 21.86
CA GLU A 61 -11.30 -11.10 23.14
C GLU A 61 -10.59 -12.16 23.99
N SER A 62 -11.20 -13.35 24.13
CA SER A 62 -10.57 -14.47 24.84
C SER A 62 -9.23 -14.89 24.21
N LEU A 63 -9.16 -14.88 22.88
CA LEU A 63 -7.92 -15.14 22.15
C LEU A 63 -6.87 -14.06 22.43
N MET A 64 -7.26 -12.79 22.46
CA MET A 64 -6.35 -11.68 22.80
C MET A 64 -5.82 -11.78 24.23
N GLU A 65 -6.65 -12.15 25.20
CA GLU A 65 -6.21 -12.43 26.57
C GLU A 65 -5.19 -13.57 26.62
N SER A 66 -5.38 -14.63 25.83
CA SER A 66 -4.43 -15.72 25.73
C SER A 66 -3.06 -15.24 25.23
N TYR A 67 -3.01 -14.32 24.25
CA TYR A 67 -1.76 -13.73 23.78
C TYR A 67 -1.11 -12.82 24.81
N LYS A 68 -1.90 -12.07 25.60
CA LYS A 68 -1.37 -11.25 26.71
C LYS A 68 -0.62 -12.07 27.75
N SER A 69 -1.06 -13.31 28.00
CA SER A 69 -0.34 -14.23 28.90
C SER A 69 1.06 -14.59 28.39
N LEU A 70 1.30 -14.52 27.07
CA LEU A 70 2.59 -14.84 26.43
C LEU A 70 3.56 -13.66 26.42
N TYR A 71 3.14 -12.46 26.83
CA TYR A 71 4.00 -11.26 26.78
C TYR A 71 5.29 -11.45 27.59
N SER A 72 5.23 -12.11 28.75
CA SER A 72 6.42 -12.40 29.56
C SER A 72 7.43 -13.28 28.80
N LYS A 73 6.94 -14.23 28.00
CA LYS A 73 7.78 -15.10 27.17
C LYS A 73 8.42 -14.30 26.03
N TRP A 74 7.67 -13.43 25.37
CA TRP A 74 8.18 -12.57 24.31
C TRP A 74 9.28 -11.62 24.81
N VAL A 75 9.10 -11.02 26.00
CA VAL A 75 10.15 -10.19 26.61
C VAL A 75 11.40 -11.00 26.93
N PHE A 76 11.24 -12.24 27.40
CA PHE A 76 12.38 -13.13 27.67
C PHE A 76 13.17 -13.44 26.39
N GLU A 77 12.49 -13.77 25.30
CA GLU A 77 13.16 -14.07 24.01
C GLU A 77 13.84 -12.85 23.40
N LEU A 78 13.22 -11.67 23.53
CA LEU A 78 13.87 -10.41 23.20
C LEU A 78 15.13 -10.20 24.05
N ARG A 79 15.08 -10.50 25.35
CA ARG A 79 16.26 -10.41 26.24
C ARG A 79 17.39 -11.34 25.82
N CYS A 80 17.07 -12.50 25.26
CA CYS A 80 18.04 -13.44 24.69
C CYS A 80 18.62 -13.01 23.34
N GLY A 81 18.17 -11.89 22.75
CA GLY A 81 18.66 -11.38 21.47
C GLY A 81 18.00 -12.01 20.24
N PHE A 82 16.83 -12.65 20.40
CA PHE A 82 16.04 -13.12 19.25
C PHE A 82 15.13 -12.00 18.74
N GLY A 83 14.99 -11.89 17.42
CA GLY A 83 13.96 -11.06 16.79
C GLY A 83 12.60 -11.76 16.88
N LEU A 84 11.53 -11.04 17.18
CA LEU A 84 10.18 -11.61 17.19
C LEU A 84 9.47 -11.36 15.86
N LEU A 85 8.92 -12.41 15.27
CA LEU A 85 8.20 -12.32 14.01
C LEU A 85 6.78 -12.89 14.17
N MET A 86 5.79 -12.02 14.11
CA MET A 86 4.39 -12.38 14.26
C MET A 86 3.72 -12.53 12.89
N TYR A 87 3.24 -13.73 12.59
CA TYR A 87 2.49 -14.04 11.38
C TYR A 87 1.11 -14.58 11.76
N GLY A 88 0.12 -14.39 10.90
CA GLY A 88 -1.24 -14.82 11.16
C GLY A 88 -2.26 -13.91 10.49
N PHE A 89 -3.47 -14.44 10.34
CA PHE A 89 -4.57 -13.73 9.70
C PHE A 89 -5.16 -12.65 10.62
N GLY A 90 -5.32 -11.45 10.08
CA GLY A 90 -5.88 -10.29 10.77
C GLY A 90 -4.82 -9.23 11.14
N SER A 91 -5.32 -8.03 11.44
CA SER A 91 -4.46 -6.91 11.87
C SER A 91 -3.85 -7.22 13.23
N LYS A 92 -2.51 -7.24 13.28
CA LYS A 92 -1.72 -7.47 14.50
C LYS A 92 -1.30 -6.17 15.19
N LYS A 93 -1.64 -5.02 14.60
CA LYS A 93 -1.22 -3.71 15.07
C LYS A 93 -1.61 -3.47 16.52
N ALA A 94 -2.89 -3.65 16.86
CA ALA A 94 -3.41 -3.42 18.20
C ALA A 94 -2.71 -4.29 19.26
N LEU A 95 -2.41 -5.55 18.95
CA LEU A 95 -1.71 -6.45 19.85
C LEU A 95 -0.26 -6.02 20.08
N ILE A 96 0.44 -5.63 19.02
CA ILE A 96 1.84 -5.21 19.11
C ILE A 96 1.96 -3.86 19.82
N GLU A 97 1.02 -2.94 19.63
CA GLU A 97 0.95 -1.67 20.36
C GLU A 97 0.62 -1.89 21.85
N ASP A 98 -0.28 -2.82 22.18
CA ASP A 98 -0.58 -3.24 23.56
C ASP A 98 0.64 -3.90 24.22
N PHE A 99 1.37 -4.76 23.48
CA PHE A 99 2.64 -5.32 23.93
C PHE A 99 3.70 -4.24 24.17
N ALA A 100 3.81 -3.25 23.27
CA ALA A 100 4.78 -2.17 23.40
C ALA A 100 4.49 -1.26 24.59
N SER A 101 3.22 -0.95 24.85
CA SER A 101 2.81 -0.13 26.00
C SER A 101 2.94 -0.85 27.33
N THR A 102 2.66 -2.17 27.37
CA THR A 102 2.64 -2.94 28.62
C THR A 102 4.02 -3.48 28.99
N ALA A 103 4.74 -4.05 28.02
CA ALA A 103 5.90 -4.90 28.29
C ALA A 103 7.24 -4.21 27.98
N LEU A 104 7.25 -3.15 27.16
CA LEU A 104 8.46 -2.46 26.70
C LEU A 104 8.71 -1.12 27.40
N THR A 105 8.12 -0.87 28.57
CA THR A 105 8.29 0.39 29.33
C THR A 105 9.74 0.66 29.78
N GLU A 106 10.54 -0.40 29.92
CA GLU A 106 11.97 -0.31 30.27
C GLU A 106 12.86 0.05 29.07
N TYR A 107 12.34 -0.06 27.84
CA TYR A 107 13.10 0.09 26.61
C TYR A 107 12.68 1.34 25.83
N SER A 108 13.60 1.91 25.05
CA SER A 108 13.22 2.94 24.08
C SER A 108 12.56 2.26 22.88
N VAL A 109 11.28 2.53 22.64
CA VAL A 109 10.53 1.91 21.55
C VAL A 109 10.44 2.85 20.35
N VAL A 110 10.79 2.35 19.17
CA VAL A 110 10.59 3.03 17.89
C VAL A 110 9.59 2.23 17.08
N VAL A 111 8.45 2.84 16.75
CA VAL A 111 7.40 2.21 15.93
C VAL A 111 7.55 2.65 14.48
N ILE A 112 7.67 1.68 13.59
CA ILE A 112 7.78 1.85 12.14
C ILE A 112 6.52 1.27 11.50
N ASN A 113 5.78 2.11 10.79
CA ASN A 113 4.53 1.74 10.13
C ASN A 113 4.75 1.36 8.67
N GLY A 114 5.24 0.14 8.41
CA GLY A 114 5.64 -0.34 7.08
C GLY A 114 4.55 -0.31 5.99
N TYR A 115 3.27 -0.21 6.37
CA TYR A 115 2.17 -0.03 5.42
C TYR A 115 2.20 1.33 4.67
N LEU A 116 2.98 2.32 5.15
CA LEU A 116 3.15 3.60 4.47
C LEU A 116 4.18 3.49 3.34
N GLN A 117 3.81 3.95 2.14
CA GLN A 117 4.70 3.95 0.97
C GLN A 117 5.83 4.98 1.05
N SER A 118 5.67 6.03 1.87
CA SER A 118 6.62 7.15 1.97
C SER A 118 7.77 6.93 2.95
N ILE A 119 7.91 5.74 3.54
CA ILE A 119 8.96 5.48 4.53
C ILE A 119 10.32 5.46 3.86
N ASN A 120 11.24 6.26 4.41
CA ASN A 120 12.64 6.23 4.05
C ASN A 120 13.45 5.56 5.16
N ILE A 121 14.09 4.41 4.86
CA ILE A 121 14.93 3.68 5.82
C ILE A 121 16.09 4.53 6.34
N LYS A 122 16.60 5.49 5.55
CA LYS A 122 17.66 6.40 6.00
C LYS A 122 17.19 7.27 7.16
N GLN A 123 15.94 7.77 7.09
CA GLN A 123 15.36 8.56 8.18
C GLN A 123 15.18 7.72 9.45
N VAL A 124 14.75 6.46 9.31
CA VAL A 124 14.66 5.51 10.42
C VAL A 124 16.05 5.28 11.05
N MET A 125 17.09 5.12 10.25
CA MET A 125 18.46 4.96 10.75
C MET A 125 18.96 6.18 11.50
N ILE A 126 18.65 7.37 10.98
CA ILE A 126 19.00 8.64 11.63
C ILE A 126 18.28 8.77 12.97
N THR A 127 16.98 8.47 13.04
CA THR A 127 16.24 8.55 14.30
C THR A 127 16.73 7.51 15.32
N LEU A 128 17.09 6.31 14.89
CA LEU A 128 17.70 5.30 15.76
C LEU A 128 19.06 5.75 16.30
N ALA A 129 19.90 6.31 15.43
CA ALA A 129 21.21 6.82 15.82
C ALA A 129 21.09 8.01 16.79
N GLU A 130 20.14 8.91 16.58
CA GLU A 130 19.85 10.03 17.48
C GLU A 130 19.33 9.55 18.84
N LEU A 131 18.43 8.57 18.87
CA LEU A 131 17.89 8.01 20.11
C LEU A 131 18.98 7.34 20.95
N LEU A 132 19.84 6.54 20.31
CA LEU A 132 20.98 5.91 21.00
C LEU A 132 21.98 6.96 21.51
N TRP A 133 22.20 8.02 20.72
CA TRP A 133 23.09 9.12 21.10
C TRP A 133 22.57 9.92 22.31
N ASP A 134 21.27 10.18 22.37
CA ASP A 134 20.67 10.89 23.49
C ASP A 134 20.63 10.05 24.78
N GLN A 135 20.45 8.73 24.66
CA GLN A 135 20.61 7.81 25.79
C GLN A 135 22.05 7.82 26.34
N LEU A 136 23.05 7.84 25.44
CA LEU A 136 24.46 7.92 25.82
C LEU A 136 24.80 9.26 26.49
N LYS A 137 24.22 10.37 26.02
CA LYS A 137 24.43 11.72 26.60
C LYS A 137 23.77 11.91 27.96
N SER A 138 22.56 11.37 28.15
CA SER A 138 21.84 11.46 29.42
C SER A 138 22.62 10.80 30.56
N LYS A 139 23.30 9.68 30.26
CA LYS A 139 24.09 8.91 31.24
C LYS A 139 25.54 9.43 31.42
N ARG A 140 26.15 10.07 30.42
CA ARG A 140 27.50 10.68 30.51
C ARG A 140 27.54 12.07 31.16
N ARG A 141 26.71 12.34 32.18
CA ARG A 141 26.80 13.56 33.01
C ARG A 141 27.85 13.46 34.13
N THR A 142 29.06 12.99 33.81
CA THR A 142 30.28 13.32 34.55
C THR A 142 31.24 14.03 33.59
N PRO A 143 31.72 15.24 33.91
CA PRO A 143 32.45 16.04 32.95
C PRO A 143 33.91 15.60 32.97
N SER A 144 34.34 14.79 32.00
CA SER A 144 35.74 14.84 31.62
C SER A 144 36.03 14.36 30.21
N ARG A 145 36.56 15.32 29.45
CA ARG A 145 37.65 15.17 28.49
C ARG A 145 37.26 14.93 27.03
N ASN A 146 36.91 16.05 26.39
CA ASN A 146 37.28 16.44 25.02
C ASN A 146 37.27 15.32 23.96
N LEU A 147 36.09 15.05 23.40
CA LEU A 147 35.99 14.67 21.98
C LEU A 147 35.18 15.75 21.25
N SER A 148 35.82 16.27 20.20
CA SER A 148 35.34 17.22 19.19
C SER A 148 33.88 17.67 19.25
N LYS A 149 33.68 18.92 19.69
CA LYS A 149 32.57 19.77 19.27
C LYS A 149 32.68 20.04 17.76
N ALA A 150 32.35 19.08 16.93
CA ALA A 150 31.98 19.23 15.53
C ALA A 150 31.80 17.83 14.93
N GLN A 151 30.59 17.27 14.95
CA GLN A 151 30.05 16.56 13.78
C GLN A 151 28.54 16.81 13.73
N GLN A 152 28.12 17.23 12.56
CA GLN A 152 26.79 17.71 12.16
C GLN A 152 25.67 16.67 12.38
N PRO A 153 24.38 17.04 12.21
CA PRO A 153 23.27 16.09 12.18
C PRO A 153 23.61 14.83 11.38
N PHE A 154 23.19 13.67 11.88
CA PHE A 154 23.46 12.35 11.29
C PHE A 154 22.99 12.21 9.82
N ASN A 155 22.25 13.21 9.29
CA ASN A 155 21.86 13.39 7.90
C ASN A 155 23.00 13.32 6.87
N THR A 156 24.27 13.50 7.27
CA THR A 156 25.43 13.54 6.35
C THR A 156 26.32 12.30 6.41
N ARG A 157 26.02 11.31 7.26
CA ARG A 157 26.83 10.08 7.38
C ARG A 157 26.35 9.00 6.40
N SER A 158 27.29 8.21 5.88
CA SER A 158 26.94 7.05 5.06
C SER A 158 26.22 5.99 5.90
N MET A 159 25.40 5.14 5.27
CA MET A 159 24.65 4.10 6.00
C MET A 159 25.59 3.14 6.74
N ASP A 160 26.76 2.87 6.17
CA ASP A 160 27.79 2.02 6.78
C ASP A 160 28.49 2.69 7.98
N ASP A 161 28.68 4.02 7.95
CA ASP A 161 29.19 4.77 9.10
C ASP A 161 28.19 4.81 10.26
N LEU A 162 26.88 4.84 9.94
CA LEU A 162 25.83 4.74 10.94
C LEU A 162 25.82 3.34 11.57
N LEU A 163 25.92 2.28 10.77
CA LEU A 163 26.01 0.91 11.26
C LEU A 163 27.26 0.69 12.12
N ALA A 164 28.42 1.17 11.67
CA ALA A 164 29.66 1.11 12.46
C ALA A 164 29.56 1.90 13.77
N PHE A 165 28.76 2.97 13.82
CA PHE A 165 28.48 3.71 15.04
C PHE A 165 27.55 2.94 16.00
N LEU A 166 26.57 2.20 15.46
CA LEU A 166 25.68 1.32 16.23
C LEU A 166 26.43 0.11 16.82
N ASP A 167 27.39 -0.44 16.09
CA ASP A 167 28.24 -1.55 16.55
C ASP A 167 29.38 -1.07 17.45
N GLY A 168 29.93 0.11 17.17
CA GLY A 168 31.12 0.66 17.82
C GLY A 168 30.88 1.31 19.19
N SER A 169 29.63 1.51 19.61
CA SER A 169 29.32 2.00 20.96
C SER A 169 29.51 0.88 21.98
N GLN A 170 30.76 0.71 22.44
CA GLN A 170 31.11 -0.03 23.66
C GLN A 170 30.41 0.65 24.85
N VAL A 171 29.17 0.25 25.08
CA VAL A 171 28.40 0.56 26.28
C VAL A 171 28.36 -0.73 27.08
N GLU A 172 28.71 -0.65 28.36
CA GLU A 172 28.70 -1.80 29.26
C GLU A 172 27.32 -2.49 29.24
N GLU A 173 27.34 -3.80 29.49
CA GLU A 173 26.38 -4.87 29.17
C GLU A 173 24.89 -4.69 29.59
N ASN A 174 24.45 -3.50 30.02
CA ASN A 174 23.06 -3.25 30.41
C ASN A 174 22.47 -1.89 30.00
N ASP A 175 23.21 -1.03 29.28
CA ASP A 175 22.78 0.35 29.10
C ASP A 175 22.19 0.65 27.70
N GLY A 176 20.86 0.55 27.62
CA GLY A 176 20.05 1.20 26.59
C GLY A 176 19.70 0.32 25.38
N ILE A 177 18.96 -0.76 25.61
CA ILE A 177 18.37 -1.54 24.51
C ILE A 177 17.24 -0.73 23.85
N VAL A 178 17.33 -0.58 22.54
CA VAL A 178 16.27 0.02 21.71
C VAL A 178 15.46 -1.10 21.08
N CYS A 179 14.14 -1.05 21.29
CA CYS A 179 13.22 -1.98 20.63
C CYS A 179 12.60 -1.30 19.41
N VAL A 180 12.81 -1.89 18.24
CA VAL A 180 12.21 -1.45 16.99
C VAL A 180 11.01 -2.34 16.70
N VAL A 181 9.84 -1.71 16.63
CA VAL A 181 8.58 -2.36 16.32
C VAL A 181 8.23 -2.03 14.88
N ILE A 182 8.17 -3.04 14.01
CA ILE A 182 7.87 -2.89 12.59
C ILE A 182 6.51 -3.52 12.30
N HIS A 183 5.50 -2.68 12.08
CA HIS A 183 4.24 -3.14 11.52
C HIS A 183 4.41 -3.37 10.02
N ASN A 184 4.02 -4.53 9.51
CA ASN A 184 4.09 -4.89 8.09
C ASN A 184 5.50 -4.71 7.50
N ILE A 185 6.44 -5.58 7.88
CA ILE A 185 7.80 -5.59 7.31
C ILE A 185 7.80 -5.85 5.79
N ASP A 186 6.72 -6.44 5.30
CA ASP A 186 6.37 -6.74 3.92
C ASP A 186 5.62 -5.58 3.23
N GLY A 187 5.54 -4.42 3.86
CA GLY A 187 4.89 -3.25 3.31
C GLY A 187 5.61 -2.71 2.06
N PRO A 188 4.88 -1.99 1.17
CA PRO A 188 5.39 -1.59 -0.14
C PRO A 188 6.67 -0.76 -0.09
N GLY A 189 6.87 0.07 0.94
CA GLY A 189 8.09 0.87 1.10
C GLY A 189 9.29 0.13 1.70
N LEU A 190 9.11 -1.11 2.17
CA LEU A 190 10.16 -1.90 2.83
C LEU A 190 10.55 -3.17 2.04
N ARG A 191 9.87 -3.46 0.91
CA ARG A 191 10.13 -4.67 0.10
C ARG A 191 11.47 -4.68 -0.63
N ASP A 192 12.09 -3.53 -0.79
CA ASP A 192 13.35 -3.42 -1.52
C ASP A 192 14.44 -4.25 -0.83
N SER A 193 15.20 -5.00 -1.63
CA SER A 193 16.26 -5.85 -1.13
C SER A 193 17.24 -5.06 -0.26
N GLU A 194 17.66 -3.87 -0.72
CA GLU A 194 18.59 -2.99 0.02
C GLU A 194 18.05 -2.64 1.43
N THR A 195 16.79 -2.24 1.53
CA THR A 195 16.13 -1.90 2.80
C THR A 195 16.10 -3.10 3.75
N GLN A 196 15.81 -4.31 3.24
CA GLN A 196 15.85 -5.53 4.04
C GLN A 196 17.28 -5.88 4.50
N GLN A 197 18.32 -5.63 3.68
CA GLN A 197 19.70 -5.84 4.12
C GLN A 197 20.07 -4.88 5.26
N TYR A 198 19.68 -3.61 5.15
CA TYR A 198 19.90 -2.63 6.22
C TYR A 198 19.14 -3.01 7.50
N LEU A 199 17.87 -3.44 7.41
CA LEU A 199 17.12 -3.95 8.56
C LEU A 199 17.78 -5.18 9.20
N ALA A 200 18.34 -6.07 8.38
CA ALA A 200 19.03 -7.26 8.87
C ALA A 200 20.34 -6.87 9.59
N GLN A 201 21.10 -5.92 9.04
CA GLN A 201 22.30 -5.39 9.69
C GLN A 201 21.97 -4.70 11.02
N ILE A 202 20.90 -3.91 11.08
CA ILE A 202 20.39 -3.30 12.32
C ILE A 202 20.04 -4.36 13.36
N SER A 203 19.43 -5.47 12.94
CA SER A 203 19.07 -6.59 13.83
C SER A 203 20.30 -7.32 14.38
N SER A 204 21.43 -7.26 13.68
CA SER A 204 22.69 -7.87 14.13
C SER A 204 23.36 -7.06 15.26
N CYS A 205 22.99 -5.78 15.44
CA CYS A 205 23.55 -4.94 16.49
C CYS A 205 23.06 -5.41 17.86
N SER A 206 23.97 -5.56 18.82
CA SER A 206 23.65 -6.07 20.18
C SER A 206 22.68 -5.19 20.98
N HIS A 207 22.60 -3.90 20.64
CA HIS A 207 21.78 -2.91 21.35
C HIS A 207 20.35 -2.79 20.80
N ILE A 208 20.06 -3.41 19.65
CA ILE A 208 18.79 -3.25 18.95
C ILE A 208 18.04 -4.59 18.95
N ARG A 209 16.74 -4.53 19.25
CA ARG A 209 15.86 -5.69 19.19
C ARG A 209 14.70 -5.40 18.27
N ILE A 210 14.33 -6.36 17.44
CA ILE A 210 13.27 -6.16 16.44
C ILE A 210 12.05 -7.03 16.78
N VAL A 211 10.88 -6.39 16.74
CA VAL A 211 9.57 -7.06 16.73
C VAL A 211 8.89 -6.68 15.43
N ALA A 212 8.57 -7.65 14.58
CA ALA A 212 7.99 -7.40 13.28
C ALA A 212 6.70 -8.19 13.06
N SER A 213 5.81 -7.66 12.23
CA SER A 213 4.60 -8.35 11.77
C SER A 213 4.63 -8.61 10.26
N ILE A 214 4.09 -9.76 9.85
CA ILE A 214 3.92 -10.17 8.45
C ILE A 214 2.45 -10.43 8.14
N ASP A 215 2.01 -10.03 6.94
CA ASP A 215 0.70 -10.37 6.40
C ASP A 215 0.74 -11.07 5.03
N HIS A 216 1.77 -10.80 4.22
CA HIS A 216 1.90 -11.31 2.87
C HIS A 216 2.43 -12.74 2.86
N VAL A 217 1.76 -13.62 2.10
CA VAL A 217 2.13 -15.03 1.98
C VAL A 217 3.57 -15.20 1.49
N ASN A 218 4.00 -14.35 0.55
CA ASN A 218 5.35 -14.41 -0.02
C ASN A 218 6.42 -13.67 0.81
N ALA A 219 6.12 -13.20 2.02
CA ALA A 219 7.09 -12.47 2.83
C ALA A 219 8.41 -13.23 3.09
N PRO A 220 8.42 -14.56 3.33
CA PRO A 220 9.67 -15.30 3.52
C PRO A 220 10.60 -15.30 2.29
N LEU A 221 10.08 -14.99 1.09
CA LEU A 221 10.91 -14.88 -0.13
C LEU A 221 11.78 -13.63 -0.14
N LEU A 222 11.53 -12.65 0.73
CA LEU A 222 12.32 -11.43 0.81
C LEU A 222 13.71 -11.65 1.44
N TRP A 223 13.92 -12.79 2.09
CA TRP A 223 15.11 -13.00 2.91
C TRP A 223 16.02 -14.10 2.38
N ASP A 224 17.31 -13.76 2.32
CA ASP A 224 18.36 -14.73 2.09
C ASP A 224 18.61 -15.59 3.33
N LYS A 225 19.14 -16.80 3.12
CA LYS A 225 19.55 -17.71 4.19
C LYS A 225 20.46 -17.05 5.23
N LYS A 226 21.36 -16.16 4.77
CA LYS A 226 22.25 -15.39 5.66
C LYS A 226 21.44 -14.43 6.54
N MET A 227 20.55 -13.63 5.96
CA MET A 227 19.74 -12.66 6.70
C MET A 227 18.91 -13.33 7.79
N VAL A 228 18.25 -14.45 7.47
CA VAL A 228 17.39 -15.16 8.44
C VAL A 228 18.20 -15.76 9.59
N HIS A 229 19.28 -16.49 9.28
CA HIS A 229 19.99 -17.28 10.29
C HIS A 229 21.05 -16.51 11.06
N THR A 230 21.73 -15.53 10.45
CA THR A 230 22.87 -14.85 11.10
C THR A 230 22.52 -13.47 11.63
N GLN A 231 21.53 -12.80 11.05
CA GLN A 231 21.25 -11.38 11.32
C GLN A 231 19.95 -11.19 12.10
N PHE A 232 18.83 -11.65 11.55
CA PHE A 232 17.52 -11.45 12.19
C PHE A 232 17.23 -12.42 13.34
N ASN A 233 17.71 -13.67 13.23
CA ASN A 233 17.49 -14.72 14.22
C ASN A 233 16.02 -14.78 14.72
N TRP A 234 15.09 -14.93 13.76
CA TRP A 234 13.66 -14.81 14.01
C TRP A 234 13.10 -15.97 14.84
N CYS A 235 12.34 -15.63 15.89
CA CYS A 235 11.39 -16.50 16.54
C CYS A 235 9.99 -16.28 15.94
N TRP A 236 9.47 -17.33 15.31
CA TRP A 236 8.20 -17.30 14.59
C TRP A 236 7.02 -17.55 15.53
N TYR A 237 6.10 -16.59 15.59
CA TYR A 237 4.88 -16.68 16.37
C TYR A 237 3.64 -16.66 15.50
N HIS A 238 2.84 -17.72 15.61
CA HIS A 238 1.53 -17.78 14.98
C HIS A 238 0.51 -17.03 15.86
N VAL A 239 0.07 -15.87 15.38
CA VAL A 239 -0.83 -14.95 16.08
C VAL A 239 -1.92 -14.46 15.13
N PRO A 240 -2.91 -15.29 14.78
CA PRO A 240 -4.10 -14.84 14.08
C PRO A 240 -4.98 -14.04 15.05
N THR A 241 -5.29 -12.79 14.69
CA THR A 241 -6.17 -11.90 15.47
C THR A 241 -7.58 -11.82 14.87
N PHE A 242 -7.75 -12.22 13.60
CA PHE A 242 -8.98 -12.08 12.82
C PHE A 242 -9.54 -10.64 12.74
N ALA A 243 -8.78 -9.65 13.21
CA ALA A 243 -9.18 -8.26 13.19
C ALA A 243 -9.15 -7.72 11.74
N PRO A 244 -10.11 -6.86 11.35
CA PRO A 244 -10.13 -6.26 10.03
C PRO A 244 -8.93 -5.31 9.84
N TYR A 245 -8.34 -5.35 8.64
CA TYR A 245 -7.24 -4.48 8.23
C TYR A 245 -7.72 -3.06 7.90
N LYS A 246 -8.15 -2.31 8.92
CA LYS A 246 -8.74 -0.98 8.74
C LYS A 246 -7.71 0.05 8.31
N VAL A 247 -6.54 0.08 8.96
CA VAL A 247 -5.50 1.11 8.74
C VAL A 247 -4.61 0.74 7.56
N GLU A 248 -4.26 -0.54 7.47
CA GLU A 248 -3.32 -1.07 6.47
C GLU A 248 -3.92 -0.98 5.05
N ARG A 249 -5.25 -1.11 4.92
CA ARG A 249 -5.93 -1.02 3.62
C ARG A 249 -6.26 0.41 3.17
N MET A 250 -6.12 1.43 4.02
CA MET A 250 -6.44 2.81 3.62
C MET A 250 -5.60 3.30 2.43
N PHE A 251 -4.38 2.79 2.29
CA PHE A 251 -3.42 3.21 1.27
C PHE A 251 -3.48 2.37 0.00
N PHE A 252 -4.27 1.29 -0.01
CA PHE A 252 -4.44 0.47 -1.20
C PHE A 252 -5.56 1.05 -2.07
N PRO A 253 -5.35 1.19 -3.39
CA PRO A 253 -6.41 1.62 -4.27
C PRO A 253 -7.55 0.58 -4.22
N LEU A 254 -8.74 1.03 -3.85
CA LEU A 254 -9.93 0.19 -3.88
C LEU A 254 -10.21 -0.16 -5.33
N ILE A 255 -10.04 -1.45 -5.67
CA ILE A 255 -10.27 -2.01 -7.02
C ILE A 255 -11.70 -1.71 -7.48
N LEU A 256 -12.66 -1.77 -6.55
CA LEU A 256 -14.06 -1.44 -6.82
C LEU A 256 -14.28 0.07 -7.05
N ALA A 257 -13.46 0.94 -6.44
CA ALA A 257 -13.60 2.38 -6.62
C ALA A 257 -12.96 2.89 -7.93
N HIS A 258 -11.87 2.25 -8.38
CA HIS A 258 -11.17 2.65 -9.61
C HIS A 258 -11.70 1.95 -10.87
N GLY A 259 -12.44 0.83 -10.73
CA GLY A 259 -12.93 0.02 -11.86
C GLY A 259 -14.37 0.30 -12.28
N GLY A 260 -15.13 1.09 -11.52
CA GLY A 260 -16.53 1.38 -11.82
C GLY A 260 -16.69 2.50 -12.83
N SER A 261 -17.26 2.19 -14.01
CA SER A 261 -17.75 3.21 -14.95
C SER A 261 -18.69 4.21 -14.26
N ALA A 262 -19.38 3.82 -13.17
CA ALA A 262 -20.26 4.68 -12.40
C ALA A 262 -19.52 5.71 -11.52
N GLN A 263 -18.36 5.37 -10.94
CA GLN A 263 -17.58 6.33 -10.15
C GLN A 263 -16.78 7.27 -11.06
N SER A 264 -16.24 6.75 -12.17
CA SER A 264 -15.70 7.61 -13.23
C SER A 264 -16.76 8.55 -13.79
N ALA A 265 -18.02 8.11 -13.94
CA ALA A 265 -19.12 8.98 -14.33
C ALA A 265 -19.42 10.06 -13.26
N LYS A 266 -19.53 9.72 -11.98
CA LYS A 266 -19.73 10.73 -10.91
C LYS A 266 -18.56 11.72 -10.82
N THR A 267 -17.32 11.26 -10.88
CA THR A 267 -16.13 12.13 -10.94
C THR A 267 -16.17 12.98 -12.21
N ALA A 268 -16.56 12.41 -13.35
CA ALA A 268 -16.76 13.16 -14.58
C ALA A 268 -17.84 14.22 -14.42
N ALA A 269 -18.98 13.94 -13.76
CA ALA A 269 -20.00 14.94 -13.48
C ALA A 269 -19.46 16.10 -12.63
N ILE A 270 -18.70 15.80 -11.57
CA ILE A 270 -18.08 16.84 -10.72
C ILE A 270 -17.06 17.67 -11.51
N VAL A 271 -16.22 17.02 -12.32
CA VAL A 271 -15.26 17.71 -13.18
C VAL A 271 -15.99 18.56 -14.23
N LEU A 272 -17.01 18.02 -14.89
CA LEU A 272 -17.83 18.73 -15.87
C LEU A 272 -18.51 19.96 -15.25
N GLN A 273 -18.99 19.89 -14.02
CA GLN A 273 -19.53 21.06 -13.29
C GLN A 273 -18.49 22.16 -13.06
N SER A 274 -17.21 21.81 -12.92
CA SER A 274 -16.11 22.78 -12.76
C SER A 274 -15.62 23.40 -14.08
N LEU A 275 -15.95 22.78 -15.21
CA LEU A 275 -15.55 23.22 -16.54
C LEU A 275 -16.38 24.40 -17.04
N THR A 276 -15.82 25.14 -18.00
CA THR A 276 -16.52 26.25 -18.67
C THR A 276 -17.75 25.75 -19.45
N PRO A 277 -18.82 26.55 -19.61
CA PRO A 277 -20.03 26.13 -20.33
C PRO A 277 -19.76 25.77 -21.80
N ASN A 278 -18.75 26.38 -22.41
CA ASN A 278 -18.30 26.03 -23.76
C ASN A 278 -17.64 24.65 -23.78
N ALA A 279 -16.78 24.33 -22.81
CA ALA A 279 -16.18 23.00 -22.68
C ALA A 279 -17.23 21.92 -22.40
N GLN A 280 -18.21 22.19 -21.53
CA GLN A 280 -19.35 21.29 -21.30
C GLN A 280 -20.13 21.01 -22.59
N SER A 281 -20.35 22.04 -23.42
CA SER A 281 -21.05 21.91 -24.70
C SER A 281 -20.25 21.11 -25.73
N VAL A 282 -18.93 21.27 -25.77
CA VAL A 282 -18.03 20.45 -26.60
C VAL A 282 -18.07 18.99 -26.16
N PHE A 283 -18.03 18.73 -24.85
CA PHE A 283 -18.16 17.38 -24.30
C PHE A 283 -19.53 16.75 -24.66
N LYS A 284 -20.62 17.54 -24.61
CA LYS A 284 -21.96 17.09 -25.00
C LYS A 284 -22.04 16.66 -26.47
N ILE A 285 -21.40 17.39 -27.39
CA ILE A 285 -21.33 16.98 -28.81
C ILE A 285 -20.65 15.63 -28.96
N LEU A 286 -19.52 15.44 -28.27
CA LEU A 286 -18.75 14.20 -28.32
C LEU A 286 -19.56 13.03 -27.74
N ALA A 287 -20.28 13.26 -26.65
CA ALA A 287 -21.18 12.30 -26.03
C ALA A 287 -22.38 11.93 -26.93
N GLU A 288 -23.04 12.91 -27.57
CA GLU A 288 -24.13 12.69 -28.54
C GLU A 288 -23.64 11.87 -29.76
N TYR A 289 -22.42 12.16 -30.24
CA TYR A 289 -21.81 11.41 -31.35
C TYR A 289 -21.54 9.96 -30.97
N GLN A 290 -20.97 9.71 -29.77
CA GLN A 290 -20.68 8.36 -29.30
C GLN A 290 -21.94 7.52 -29.04
N LEU A 291 -23.07 8.12 -28.67
CA LEU A 291 -24.35 7.42 -28.54
C LEU A 291 -25.01 7.12 -29.89
N SER A 292 -24.85 8.01 -30.88
CA SER A 292 -25.43 7.82 -32.21
C SER A 292 -24.68 6.78 -33.05
N HIS A 293 -23.40 6.54 -32.77
CA HIS A 293 -22.55 5.57 -33.47
C HIS A 293 -21.87 4.60 -32.49
N PRO A 294 -22.62 3.65 -31.88
CA PRO A 294 -22.05 2.70 -30.91
C PRO A 294 -21.05 1.71 -31.52
N ASP A 295 -21.05 1.56 -32.85
CA ASP A 295 -20.18 0.66 -33.62
C ASP A 295 -18.87 1.33 -34.06
N GLU A 296 -18.74 2.66 -33.98
CA GLU A 296 -17.53 3.41 -34.37
C GLU A 296 -16.65 3.73 -33.15
N GLU A 297 -15.33 3.55 -33.27
CA GLU A 297 -14.38 3.66 -32.14
C GLU A 297 -14.03 5.10 -31.71
N GLY A 298 -14.88 6.09 -32.02
CA GLY A 298 -14.78 7.47 -31.56
C GLY A 298 -14.83 8.51 -32.68
N MET A 299 -14.98 9.79 -32.28
CA MET A 299 -15.12 10.92 -33.21
C MET A 299 -13.76 11.43 -33.71
N PRO A 300 -13.58 11.66 -35.02
CA PRO A 300 -12.39 12.35 -35.54
C PRO A 300 -12.28 13.79 -35.01
N ILE A 301 -11.06 14.25 -34.76
CA ILE A 301 -10.80 15.63 -34.28
C ILE A 301 -11.32 16.68 -35.28
N ASP A 302 -11.22 16.40 -36.58
CA ASP A 302 -11.65 17.31 -37.65
C ASP A 302 -13.17 17.50 -37.67
N ASP A 303 -13.92 16.43 -37.41
CA ASP A 303 -15.39 16.49 -37.33
C ASP A 303 -15.82 17.21 -36.06
N LEU A 304 -15.16 16.94 -34.92
CA LEU A 304 -15.43 17.66 -33.68
C LEU A 304 -15.18 19.16 -33.84
N TYR A 305 -14.11 19.54 -34.56
CA TYR A 305 -13.80 20.94 -34.84
C TYR A 305 -14.86 21.60 -35.73
N THR A 306 -15.30 20.91 -36.79
CA THR A 306 -16.35 21.41 -37.69
C THR A 306 -17.65 21.67 -36.92
N VAL A 307 -18.13 20.69 -36.15
CA VAL A 307 -19.38 20.81 -35.40
C VAL A 307 -19.27 21.86 -34.27
N SER A 308 -18.13 21.93 -33.59
CA SER A 308 -17.88 22.92 -32.54
C SER A 308 -17.85 24.36 -33.09
N ARG A 309 -17.36 24.53 -34.33
CA ARG A 309 -17.34 25.82 -35.03
C ARG A 309 -18.73 26.22 -35.53
N GLU A 310 -19.52 25.27 -36.05
CA GLU A 310 -20.91 25.50 -36.46
C GLU A 310 -21.80 25.95 -35.30
N ARG A 311 -21.58 25.40 -34.10
CA ARG A 311 -22.28 25.80 -32.87
C ARG A 311 -21.66 27.01 -32.16
N PHE A 312 -20.67 27.67 -32.77
CA PHE A 312 -19.97 28.84 -32.21
C PHE A 312 -19.33 28.62 -30.83
N LEU A 313 -18.94 27.39 -30.49
CA LEU A 313 -18.37 27.04 -29.19
C LEU A 313 -16.87 27.36 -29.07
N VAL A 314 -16.17 27.36 -30.20
CA VAL A 314 -14.71 27.47 -30.29
C VAL A 314 -14.34 28.47 -31.39
N SER A 315 -13.37 29.35 -31.11
CA SER A 315 -12.90 30.39 -32.05
C SER A 315 -11.72 29.96 -32.92
N SER A 316 -10.90 29.01 -32.46
CA SER A 316 -9.72 28.50 -33.16
C SER A 316 -9.39 27.05 -32.78
N GLN A 317 -8.66 26.33 -33.63
CA GLN A 317 -8.14 24.99 -33.31
C GLN A 317 -7.33 24.98 -32.00
N VAL A 318 -6.65 26.08 -31.69
CA VAL A 318 -5.85 26.20 -30.46
C VAL A 318 -6.74 26.15 -29.21
N THR A 319 -7.90 26.79 -29.26
CA THR A 319 -8.88 26.75 -28.14
C THR A 319 -9.51 25.37 -27.98
N LEU A 320 -9.76 24.64 -29.09
CA LEU A 320 -10.22 23.25 -29.01
C LEU A 320 -9.15 22.36 -28.37
N ASN A 321 -7.90 22.48 -28.80
CA ASN A 321 -6.79 21.71 -28.24
C ASN A 321 -6.58 21.98 -26.75
N SER A 322 -6.83 23.21 -26.29
CA SER A 322 -6.81 23.54 -24.85
C SER A 322 -7.87 22.75 -24.08
N HIS A 323 -9.12 22.72 -24.57
CA HIS A 323 -10.19 21.93 -23.95
C HIS A 323 -9.93 20.43 -24.03
N LEU A 324 -9.37 19.93 -25.14
CA LEU A 324 -9.00 18.51 -25.27
C LEU A 324 -7.87 18.12 -24.31
N THR A 325 -6.91 19.03 -24.07
CA THR A 325 -5.85 18.80 -23.09
C THR A 325 -6.43 18.75 -21.69
N GLU A 326 -7.34 19.67 -21.36
CA GLU A 326 -8.08 19.69 -20.09
C GLU A 326 -8.89 18.38 -19.88
N PHE A 327 -9.59 17.88 -20.91
CA PHE A 327 -10.29 16.60 -20.83
C PHE A 327 -9.35 15.40 -20.68
N LYS A 328 -8.16 15.47 -21.26
CA LYS A 328 -7.14 14.42 -21.14
C LYS A 328 -6.50 14.42 -19.74
N ASP A 329 -6.22 15.59 -19.18
CA ASP A 329 -5.64 15.75 -17.85
C ASP A 329 -6.60 15.23 -16.75
N HIS A 330 -7.90 15.28 -17.01
CA HIS A 330 -8.94 14.71 -16.14
C HIS A 330 -9.36 13.28 -16.50
N ASP A 331 -8.64 12.60 -17.42
CA ASP A 331 -8.94 11.23 -17.88
C ASP A 331 -10.38 11.04 -18.43
N LEU A 332 -11.04 12.12 -18.86
CA LEU A 332 -12.42 12.09 -19.39
C LEU A 332 -12.47 11.58 -20.84
N VAL A 333 -11.43 11.86 -21.63
CA VAL A 333 -11.35 11.49 -23.03
C VAL A 333 -10.02 10.80 -23.28
N LYS A 334 -10.07 9.67 -23.98
CA LYS A 334 -8.89 8.95 -24.44
C LYS A 334 -8.79 9.05 -25.96
N THR A 335 -7.57 9.21 -26.45
CA THR A 335 -7.27 9.20 -27.87
C THR A 335 -6.95 7.77 -28.30
N ARG A 336 -7.69 7.26 -29.29
CA ARG A 336 -7.35 6.01 -29.99
C ARG A 336 -6.98 6.35 -31.42
N ARG A 337 -5.84 5.85 -31.89
CA ARG A 337 -5.44 6.01 -33.29
C ARG A 337 -6.03 4.89 -34.12
N HIS A 338 -6.85 5.23 -35.10
CA HIS A 338 -7.46 4.25 -36.00
C HIS A 338 -6.41 3.68 -36.98
N SER A 339 -6.71 2.56 -37.64
CA SER A 339 -5.84 1.97 -38.67
C SER A 339 -5.54 2.90 -39.85
N ASP A 340 -6.34 3.95 -40.01
CA ASP A 340 -6.21 5.00 -41.03
C ASP A 340 -5.30 6.17 -40.60
N GLY A 341 -4.70 6.09 -39.41
CA GLY A 341 -3.75 7.09 -38.91
C GLY A 341 -4.39 8.38 -38.37
N GLN A 342 -5.71 8.50 -38.42
CA GLN A 342 -6.47 9.57 -37.77
C GLN A 342 -6.62 9.32 -36.28
N ASP A 343 -6.52 10.38 -35.48
CA ASP A 343 -6.69 10.33 -34.04
C ASP A 343 -8.19 10.50 -33.72
N CYS A 344 -8.82 9.45 -33.20
CA CYS A 344 -10.22 9.43 -32.76
C CYS A 344 -10.30 9.65 -31.25
N LEU A 345 -11.28 10.43 -30.82
CA LEU A 345 -11.57 10.70 -29.42
C LEU A 345 -12.72 9.82 -28.95
N TYR A 346 -12.52 9.09 -27.85
CA TYR A 346 -13.56 8.29 -27.22
C TYR A 346 -13.64 8.56 -25.72
N ILE A 347 -14.85 8.53 -25.18
CA ILE A 347 -15.10 8.58 -23.74
C ILE A 347 -15.06 7.14 -23.22
N PRO A 348 -14.18 6.81 -22.25
CA PRO A 348 -14.06 5.47 -21.67
C PRO A 348 -15.17 5.19 -20.64
N LEU A 349 -16.44 5.45 -21.00
CA LEU A 349 -17.61 5.19 -20.17
C LEU A 349 -18.58 4.25 -20.90
N ALA A 350 -19.32 3.44 -20.13
CA ALA A 350 -20.41 2.64 -20.67
C ALA A 350 -21.53 3.56 -21.21
N SER A 351 -22.22 3.13 -22.28
CA SER A 351 -23.31 3.89 -22.90
C SER A 351 -24.41 4.27 -21.90
N GLU A 352 -24.80 3.35 -21.01
CA GLU A 352 -25.78 3.59 -19.94
C GLU A 352 -25.36 4.68 -18.95
N ALA A 353 -24.06 4.80 -18.67
CA ALA A 353 -23.52 5.82 -17.78
C ALA A 353 -23.44 7.18 -18.48
N LEU A 354 -23.15 7.18 -19.79
CA LEU A 354 -23.08 8.38 -20.61
C LEU A 354 -24.47 8.99 -20.83
N GLU A 355 -25.52 8.17 -21.02
CA GLU A 355 -26.91 8.64 -21.05
C GLU A 355 -27.32 9.33 -19.75
N LYS A 356 -26.95 8.76 -18.59
CA LYS A 356 -27.21 9.37 -17.27
C LYS A 356 -26.47 10.70 -17.10
N LEU A 357 -25.22 10.79 -17.57
CA LEU A 357 -24.47 12.05 -17.54
C LEU A 357 -25.10 13.13 -18.40
N LEU A 358 -25.57 12.75 -19.60
CA LEU A 358 -26.27 13.70 -20.47
C LEU A 358 -27.60 14.16 -19.87
N SER A 359 -28.33 13.29 -19.16
CA SER A 359 -29.55 13.72 -18.44
C SER A 359 -29.24 14.68 -17.29
N ASP A 360 -28.16 14.44 -16.55
CA ASP A 360 -27.74 15.30 -15.43
C ASP A 360 -27.20 16.66 -15.91
N MET A 361 -26.58 16.73 -17.09
CA MET A 361 -26.11 17.97 -17.71
C MET A 361 -27.22 18.80 -18.37
N ASN A 362 -28.36 18.17 -18.68
CA ASN A 362 -29.52 18.84 -19.27
C ASN A 362 -30.50 19.39 -18.21
N GLN A 363 -30.30 19.04 -16.94
CA GLN A 363 -30.93 19.68 -15.78
C GLN A 363 -30.17 20.92 -15.38
#